data_AF-A0A2M6YTV9-F1
#
_entry.id   AF-A0A2M6YTV9-F1
#
_cell.length_a   1.000
_cell.length_b   1.000
_cell.length_c   1.000
_cell.angle_alpha   90.00
_cell.angle_beta   90.00
_cell.angle_gamma   90.00
#
_symmetry.space_group_name_H-M   'P 1'
#
loop_
_entity.id
_entity.type
_entity.pdbx_description
1 polymer ?
#
loop_
_entity_poly.entity_id
_entity_poly.type
_entity_poly.pdbx_seq_one_letter_code
_entity_poly.pdbx_strand_id
1 'polypeptide(L)'
;APLKLAKEINEIKTVKLPAKSYILSTSKEDTAWLMGYTDNKIIAWDFGPESSLLSQNQWQEFYQTSDQSTYINLLEKLPKPLCIYISNKYKWNFINLTSLPTIKKISDNFYCY
;
A
#
# COMPACT_ATOMS: atom_id res chain seq x y z
N ALA A 1 5.87 9.80 21.34
CA ALA A 1 5.09 8.59 20.98
C ALA A 1 5.96 7.69 20.10
N PRO A 2 5.80 6.35 20.13
CA PRO A 2 6.56 5.49 19.22
C PRO A 2 6.26 5.84 17.76
N LEU A 3 7.27 5.73 16.88
CA LEU A 3 7.15 6.02 15.44
C LEU A 3 6.13 5.12 14.74
N LYS A 4 5.84 3.93 15.29
CA LYS A 4 4.82 3.00 14.81
C LYS A 4 4.27 2.17 15.96
N LEU A 5 2.99 1.80 15.92
CA LEU A 5 2.37 1.02 16.98
C LEU A 5 2.88 -0.44 16.95
N ALA A 6 3.13 -1.02 18.12
CA ALA A 6 3.62 -2.40 18.24
C ALA A 6 2.70 -3.42 17.54
N LYS A 7 1.38 -3.18 17.58
CA LYS A 7 0.38 -4.01 16.88
C LYS A 7 0.60 -3.99 15.36
N GLU A 8 0.90 -2.83 14.77
CA GLU A 8 1.12 -2.70 13.33
C GLU A 8 2.44 -3.34 12.89
N ILE A 9 3.49 -3.22 13.72
CA ILE A 9 4.76 -3.92 13.47
C ILE A 9 4.54 -5.43 13.51
N ASN A 10 3.81 -5.93 14.51
CA ASN A 10 3.51 -7.35 14.62
C ASN A 10 2.69 -7.85 13.43
N GLU A 11 1.72 -7.07 12.96
CA GLU A 11 0.95 -7.38 11.76
C GLU A 11 1.85 -7.49 10.52
N ILE A 12 2.73 -6.52 10.27
CA ILE A 12 3.67 -6.57 9.13
C ILE A 12 4.51 -7.84 9.15
N LYS A 13 4.99 -8.25 10.34
CA LYS A 13 5.83 -9.45 10.49
C LYS A 13 5.09 -10.76 10.26
N THR A 14 3.80 -10.80 10.53
CA THR A 14 3.03 -12.05 10.66
C THR A 14 1.99 -12.23 9.56
N VAL A 15 1.66 -11.17 8.82
CA VAL A 15 0.64 -11.24 7.76
C VAL A 15 1.07 -12.23 6.68
N LYS A 16 0.12 -13.05 6.25
CA LYS A 16 0.31 -13.98 5.14
C LYS A 16 -0.18 -13.33 3.86
N LEU A 17 0.75 -12.84 3.05
CA LEU A 17 0.46 -12.27 1.73
C LEU A 17 0.65 -13.32 0.63
N PRO A 18 0.03 -13.13 -0.56
CA PRO A 18 0.31 -13.97 -1.71
C PRO A 18 1.81 -14.03 -2.02
N ALA A 19 2.30 -15.21 -2.40
CA ALA A 19 3.71 -15.39 -2.72
C ALA A 19 4.14 -14.45 -3.85
N LYS A 20 5.30 -13.81 -3.69
CA LYS A 20 5.88 -12.84 -4.64
C LYS A 20 4.98 -11.64 -4.95
N SER A 21 4.07 -11.26 -4.05
CA SER A 21 3.28 -10.04 -4.22
C SER A 21 4.15 -8.79 -4.10
N TYR A 22 3.69 -7.74 -4.76
CA TYR A 22 4.15 -6.37 -4.51
C TYR A 22 3.32 -5.77 -3.39
N ILE A 23 3.92 -4.91 -2.58
CA ILE A 23 3.22 -4.13 -1.55
C ILE A 23 3.31 -2.65 -1.91
N LEU A 24 2.17 -2.03 -2.21
CA LEU A 24 2.04 -0.59 -2.31
C LEU A 24 2.01 0.02 -0.90
N SER A 25 3.07 0.75 -0.55
CA SER A 25 3.15 1.51 0.69
C SER A 25 2.49 2.87 0.52
N THR A 26 1.42 3.15 1.27
CA THR A 26 0.74 4.44 1.18
C THR A 26 1.39 5.54 2.03
N SER A 27 2.51 5.29 2.69
CA SER A 27 3.26 6.34 3.40
C SER A 27 4.77 6.07 3.40
N LYS A 28 5.56 7.16 3.36
CA LYS A 28 7.04 7.07 3.41
C LYS A 28 7.53 6.46 4.73
N GLU A 29 6.84 6.74 5.84
CA GLU A 29 7.15 6.22 7.18
C GLU A 29 7.02 4.69 7.23
N ASP A 30 6.06 4.13 6.48
CA ASP A 30 5.76 2.69 6.50
C ASP A 30 6.70 1.87 5.61
N THR A 31 7.24 2.47 4.54
CA THR A 31 8.07 1.81 3.53
C THR A 31 9.27 1.10 4.15
N ALA A 32 10.01 1.76 5.03
CA ALA A 32 11.18 1.15 5.67
C ALA A 32 10.82 -0.07 6.54
N TRP A 33 9.68 0.00 7.25
CA TRP A 33 9.21 -1.14 8.06
C TRP A 33 8.80 -2.33 7.20
N LEU A 34 8.12 -2.06 6.07
CA LEU A 34 7.72 -3.11 5.13
C LEU A 34 8.94 -3.80 4.51
N MET A 35 9.94 -3.04 4.10
CA MET A 35 11.19 -3.61 3.56
C MET A 35 11.99 -4.39 4.59
N GLY A 36 11.98 -3.95 5.86
CA GLY A 36 12.74 -4.61 6.92
C GLY A 36 12.11 -5.91 7.43
N TYR A 37 10.82 -6.12 7.20
CA TYR A 37 10.06 -7.24 7.79
C TYR A 37 9.28 -8.08 6.79
N THR A 38 9.39 -7.80 5.48
CA THR A 38 8.77 -8.60 4.43
C THR A 38 9.79 -8.88 3.33
N ASP A 39 9.69 -10.04 2.69
CA ASP A 39 10.48 -10.39 1.50
C ASP A 39 9.82 -9.90 0.19
N ASN A 40 8.77 -9.10 0.31
CA ASN A 40 7.99 -8.60 -0.82
C ASN A 40 8.64 -7.36 -1.43
N LYS A 41 8.44 -7.15 -2.73
CA LYS A 41 8.85 -5.91 -3.40
C LYS A 41 7.94 -4.77 -2.98
N ILE A 42 8.51 -3.65 -2.58
CA ILE A 42 7.75 -2.50 -2.07
C ILE A 42 7.66 -1.43 -3.15
N ILE A 43 6.44 -1.02 -3.49
CA ILE A 43 6.15 0.10 -4.37
C ILE A 43 5.85 1.30 -3.48
N ALA A 44 6.63 2.37 -3.62
CA ALA A 44 6.51 3.55 -2.78
C ALA A 44 6.92 4.82 -3.55
N TRP A 45 6.24 5.93 -3.26
CA TRP A 45 6.54 7.21 -3.90
C TRP A 45 7.88 7.79 -3.42
N ASP A 46 8.72 8.19 -4.37
CA ASP A 46 10.09 8.70 -4.18
C ASP A 46 11.00 7.72 -3.43
N PHE A 47 10.73 6.41 -3.53
CA PHE A 47 11.51 5.42 -2.81
C PHE A 47 11.73 4.15 -3.65
N GLY A 48 13.00 3.78 -3.80
CA GLY A 48 13.41 2.57 -4.51
C GLY A 48 13.14 2.63 -6.03
N PRO A 49 13.56 1.60 -6.77
CA PRO A 49 13.37 1.55 -8.21
C PRO A 49 11.88 1.41 -8.60
N GLU A 50 11.06 0.78 -7.75
CA GLU A 50 9.63 0.62 -7.98
C GLU A 50 8.85 1.95 -7.98
N SER A 51 9.43 3.05 -7.48
CA SER A 51 8.81 4.38 -7.57
C SER A 51 8.55 4.82 -9.01
N SER A 52 9.28 4.30 -10.00
CA SER A 52 9.12 4.66 -11.41
C SER A 52 7.93 3.97 -12.10
N LEU A 53 7.22 3.09 -11.39
CA LEU A 53 6.03 2.40 -11.92
C LEU A 53 4.86 3.35 -12.14
N LEU A 54 4.84 4.48 -11.42
CA LEU A 54 3.91 5.59 -11.65
C LEU A 54 4.71 6.87 -11.88
N SER A 55 4.21 7.74 -12.76
CA SER A 55 4.78 9.08 -12.93
C SER A 55 4.50 9.96 -11.71
N GLN A 56 5.25 11.06 -11.57
CA GLN A 56 5.03 12.02 -10.48
C GLN A 56 3.57 12.50 -10.39
N ASN A 57 2.95 12.78 -11.54
CA ASN A 57 1.55 13.21 -11.59
C ASN A 57 0.59 12.10 -11.16
N GLN A 58 0.89 10.84 -11.51
CA GLN A 58 0.07 9.69 -11.10
C GLN A 58 0.19 9.41 -9.61
N TRP A 59 1.38 9.61 -9.02
CA TRP A 59 1.54 9.57 -7.57
C TRP A 59 0.74 10.66 -6.87
N GLN A 60 0.84 11.90 -7.35
CA GLN A 60 0.04 13.01 -6.80
C GLN A 60 -1.46 12.71 -6.91
N GLU A 61 -1.90 12.23 -8.07
CA GLU A 61 -3.29 11.82 -8.30
C GLU A 61 -3.73 10.71 -7.34
N PHE A 62 -2.89 9.69 -7.12
CA PHE A 62 -3.18 8.59 -6.17
C PHE A 62 -3.48 9.10 -4.76
N TYR A 63 -2.72 10.09 -4.28
CA TYR A 63 -2.88 10.63 -2.92
C TYR A 63 -3.98 11.69 -2.78
N GLN A 64 -4.41 12.30 -3.88
CA GLN A 64 -5.39 13.40 -3.87
C GLN A 64 -6.78 12.97 -4.30
N THR A 65 -6.91 11.86 -5.04
CA THR A 65 -8.19 11.42 -5.57
C THR A 65 -9.09 10.83 -4.49
N SER A 66 -10.38 11.15 -4.60
CA SER A 66 -11.46 10.42 -3.93
C SER A 66 -12.22 9.54 -4.91
N ASP A 67 -11.88 9.54 -6.19
CA ASP A 67 -12.61 8.80 -7.22
C ASP A 67 -12.15 7.34 -7.31
N GLN A 68 -13.12 6.44 -7.28
CA GLN A 68 -12.89 5.00 -7.34
C GLN A 68 -12.35 4.58 -8.71
N SER A 69 -12.79 5.21 -9.80
CA SER A 69 -12.32 4.86 -11.14
C SER A 69 -10.86 5.24 -11.34
N THR A 70 -10.43 6.39 -10.80
CA THR A 70 -9.01 6.78 -10.73
C THR A 70 -8.18 5.76 -9.98
N TYR A 71 -8.62 5.30 -8.79
CA TYR A 71 -7.89 4.27 -8.05
C TYR A 71 -7.73 2.99 -8.88
N ILE A 72 -8.81 2.49 -9.49
CA ILE A 72 -8.75 1.31 -10.36
C ILE A 72 -7.73 1.51 -11.49
N ASN A 73 -7.81 2.63 -12.21
CA ASN A 73 -6.92 2.93 -13.33
C ASN A 73 -5.44 3.01 -12.92
N LEU A 74 -5.15 3.49 -11.71
CA LEU A 74 -3.79 3.55 -11.19
C LEU A 74 -3.30 2.18 -10.72
N LEU A 75 -4.15 1.40 -10.05
CA LEU A 75 -3.80 0.07 -9.56
C LEU A 75 -3.61 -0.93 -10.70
N GLU A 76 -4.32 -0.80 -11.83
CA GLU A 76 -4.13 -1.64 -13.02
C GLU A 76 -2.75 -1.48 -13.66
N LYS A 77 -2.09 -0.34 -13.46
CA LYS A 77 -0.73 -0.10 -13.98
C LYS A 77 0.36 -0.78 -13.14
N LEU A 78 0.03 -1.20 -11.93
CA LEU A 78 0.98 -1.79 -10.99
C LEU A 78 1.07 -3.31 -11.17
N PRO A 79 2.26 -3.90 -10.98
CA PRO A 79 2.47 -5.33 -11.15
C PRO A 79 1.62 -6.16 -10.17
N LYS A 80 1.18 -7.33 -10.64
CA LYS A 80 0.38 -8.29 -9.86
C LYS A 80 1.25 -9.49 -9.43
N PRO A 81 0.92 -10.16 -8.30
CA PRO A 81 -0.17 -9.85 -7.37
C PRO A 81 0.14 -8.59 -6.54
N LEU A 82 -0.86 -7.75 -6.30
CA LEU A 82 -0.69 -6.45 -5.64
C LEU A 82 -1.40 -6.45 -4.29
N CYS A 83 -0.66 -6.12 -3.24
CA CYS A 83 -1.23 -5.80 -1.95
C CYS A 83 -0.92 -4.35 -1.59
N ILE A 84 -1.74 -3.77 -0.72
CA ILE A 84 -1.71 -2.37 -0.32
C ILE A 84 -1.65 -2.36 1.19
N TYR A 85 -0.65 -1.65 1.72
CA TYR A 85 -0.52 -1.41 3.14
C TYR A 85 -0.94 0.01 3.48
N ILE A 86 -1.93 0.12 4.37
CA ILE A 86 -2.48 1.41 4.84
C ILE A 86 -2.46 1.39 6.36
N SER A 87 -1.50 2.10 6.96
CA SER A 87 -1.43 2.23 8.41
C SER A 87 -2.65 2.96 8.98
N ASN A 88 -2.94 2.73 10.26
CA ASN A 88 -4.13 3.27 10.91
C ASN A 88 -4.22 4.81 10.82
N LYS A 89 -3.08 5.50 10.81
CA LYS A 89 -2.95 6.95 10.69
C LYS A 89 -3.58 7.51 9.40
N TYR A 90 -3.55 6.74 8.31
CA TYR A 90 -3.95 7.20 6.98
C TYR A 90 -5.21 6.52 6.44
N LYS A 91 -5.83 5.59 7.19
CA LYS A 91 -7.00 4.83 6.71
C LYS A 91 -8.14 5.71 6.20
N TRP A 92 -8.40 6.84 6.86
CA TRP A 92 -9.47 7.74 6.49
C TRP A 92 -9.26 8.40 5.12
N ASN A 93 -8.00 8.64 4.71
CA ASN A 93 -7.66 9.17 3.38
C ASN A 93 -7.99 8.19 2.25
N PHE A 94 -8.01 6.89 2.55
CA PHE A 94 -8.11 5.82 1.56
C PHE A 94 -9.40 4.99 1.69
N ILE A 95 -10.45 5.55 2.31
CA ILE A 95 -11.75 4.86 2.46
C ILE A 95 -12.27 4.39 1.10
N ASN A 96 -12.27 5.28 0.09
CA ASN A 96 -12.80 4.97 -1.23
C ASN A 96 -11.97 3.92 -1.99
N LEU A 97 -10.66 3.86 -1.73
CA LEU A 97 -9.78 2.80 -2.22
C LEU A 97 -10.13 1.46 -1.57
N THR A 98 -10.24 1.42 -0.24
CA THR A 98 -10.52 0.17 0.49
C THR A 98 -11.94 -0.36 0.31
N SER A 99 -12.87 0.47 -0.20
CA SER A 99 -14.25 0.10 -0.49
C SER A 99 -14.47 -0.39 -1.93
N LEU A 100 -13.41 -0.42 -2.77
CA LEU A 100 -13.50 -0.96 -4.13
C LEU A 100 -13.89 -2.45 -4.09
N PRO A 101 -14.82 -2.92 -4.95
CA PRO A 101 -15.21 -4.33 -5.01
C PRO A 101 -14.07 -5.29 -5.34
N THR A 102 -13.03 -4.80 -6.04
CA THR A 102 -11.83 -5.56 -6.39
C THR A 102 -10.81 -5.64 -5.25
N ILE A 103 -10.97 -4.84 -4.19
CA ILE A 103 -10.06 -4.84 -3.04
C ILE A 103 -10.57 -5.81 -1.97
N LYS A 104 -9.75 -6.81 -1.65
CA LYS A 104 -9.99 -7.74 -0.55
C LYS A 104 -9.16 -7.38 0.66
N LYS A 105 -9.79 -7.17 1.81
CA LYS A 105 -9.10 -7.02 3.10
C LYS A 105 -8.47 -8.37 3.52
N ILE A 106 -7.18 -8.35 3.85
CA ILE A 106 -6.42 -9.52 4.35
C ILE A 106 -6.24 -9.45 5.87
N SER A 107 -5.96 -8.25 6.38
CA SER A 107 -5.80 -7.98 7.80
C SER A 107 -6.17 -6.52 8.10
N ASP A 108 -5.91 -6.03 9.31
CA ASP A 108 -6.30 -4.68 9.72
C ASP A 108 -5.77 -3.59 8.78
N ASN A 109 -4.51 -3.69 8.35
CA ASN A 109 -3.85 -2.68 7.51
C ASN A 109 -3.43 -3.21 6.13
N PHE A 110 -3.65 -4.49 5.83
CA PHE A 110 -3.35 -5.07 4.51
C PHE A 110 -4.62 -5.38 3.72
N TYR A 111 -4.54 -5.01 2.45
CA TYR A 111 -5.55 -5.24 1.43
C TYR A 111 -4.86 -5.82 0.21
N CYS A 112 -5.54 -6.60 -0.62
CA CYS A 112 -5.00 -7.03 -1.92
C CYS A 112 -5.98 -6.74 -3.04
N TYR A 113 -5.44 -6.30 -4.16
CA TYR A 113 -6.11 -6.01 -5.42
C TYR A 113 -5.89 -7.17 -6.39
#